data_AF-A0A817GE33-F1
#
_entry.id   AF-A0A817GE33-F1
#
_cell.length_a   1.000
_cell.length_b   1.000
_cell.length_c   1.000
_cell.angle_alpha   90.00
_cell.angle_beta   90.00
_cell.angle_gamma   90.00
#
_symmetry.space_group_name_H-M   'P 1'
#
loop_
_entity.id
_entity.type
_entity.pdbx_description
1 polymer ?
#
loop_
_entity_poly.entity_id
_entity_poly.type
_entity_poly.pdbx_seq_one_letter_code
_entity_poly.pdbx_strand_id
1 'polypeptide(L)'
;MAAMYEAEAKKGEIYELKAELNSDKRDRKKEAVKKVIASMTVGKDVSQLFPDVVNCMQTDNLELKKLVYLYLMNYAKTQPEMAILAVNTFAKDCNDPNPLIRALAVRTMGCIRVDKITEVCVVSQGGKLQNDDDYVIRIKKKKACRRRRHLM
;
A
#
# COMPACT_ATOMS: atom_id res chain seq x y z
N MET A 1 -24.99 11.37 -25.07
CA MET A 1 -25.33 12.33 -24.00
C MET A 1 -25.18 11.75 -22.60
N ALA A 2 -25.82 10.62 -22.24
CA ALA A 2 -25.71 10.03 -20.90
C ALA A 2 -24.25 9.67 -20.48
N ALA A 3 -23.44 9.16 -21.41
CA ALA A 3 -22.04 8.82 -21.13
C ALA A 3 -21.12 10.04 -20.87
N MET A 4 -21.45 11.22 -21.40
CA MET A 4 -20.67 12.46 -21.16
C MET A 4 -20.99 13.05 -19.79
N TYR A 5 -22.27 13.06 -19.40
CA TYR A 5 -22.71 13.47 -18.06
C TYR A 5 -22.10 12.58 -16.96
N GLU A 6 -22.04 11.26 -17.16
CA GLU A 6 -21.38 10.36 -16.21
C GLU A 6 -19.87 10.62 -16.11
N ALA A 7 -19.21 10.93 -17.23
CA ALA A 7 -17.77 11.20 -17.24
C ALA A 7 -17.43 12.51 -16.50
N GLU A 8 -18.26 13.54 -16.64
CA GLU A 8 -18.09 14.81 -15.92
C GLU A 8 -18.35 14.67 -14.42
N ALA A 9 -19.39 13.92 -14.03
CA ALA A 9 -19.65 13.61 -12.61
C ALA A 9 -18.50 12.81 -11.96
N LYS A 10 -17.95 11.80 -12.68
CA LYS A 10 -16.79 11.02 -12.25
C LYS A 10 -15.53 11.90 -12.06
N LYS A 11 -15.37 12.94 -12.87
CA LYS A 11 -14.25 13.88 -12.80
C LYS A 11 -14.33 14.79 -11.57
N GLY A 12 -15.53 15.21 -11.20
CA GLY A 12 -15.79 15.98 -9.96
C GLY A 12 -15.46 15.19 -8.70
N GLU A 13 -15.93 13.95 -8.61
CA GLU A 13 -15.66 13.08 -7.45
C GLU A 13 -14.16 12.83 -7.23
N ILE A 14 -13.40 12.55 -8.30
CA ILE A 14 -11.95 12.33 -8.21
C ILE A 14 -11.24 13.61 -7.76
N TYR A 15 -11.67 14.78 -8.25
CA TYR A 15 -11.08 16.05 -7.87
C TYR A 15 -11.32 16.38 -6.39
N GLU A 16 -12.52 16.13 -5.88
CA GLU A 16 -12.83 16.28 -4.45
C GLU A 16 -11.99 15.35 -3.58
N LEU A 17 -11.88 14.07 -3.96
CA LEU A 17 -11.04 13.10 -3.25
C LEU A 17 -9.58 13.53 -3.23
N LYS A 18 -9.07 14.08 -4.34
CA LYS A 18 -7.71 14.62 -4.41
C LYS A 18 -7.51 15.78 -3.44
N ALA A 19 -8.48 16.68 -3.32
CA ALA A 19 -8.43 17.78 -2.36
C ALA A 19 -8.47 17.27 -0.91
N GLU A 20 -9.31 16.27 -0.61
CA GLU A 20 -9.40 15.67 0.71
C GLU A 20 -8.11 14.92 1.12
N LEU A 21 -7.47 14.21 0.18
CA LEU A 21 -6.18 13.51 0.40
C LEU A 21 -5.03 14.49 0.71
N ASN A 22 -5.06 15.68 0.13
CA ASN A 22 -4.06 16.72 0.36
C ASN A 22 -4.40 17.64 1.55
N SER A 23 -5.53 17.45 2.22
CA SER A 23 -5.91 18.26 3.40
C SER A 23 -4.96 18.04 4.57
N ASP A 24 -4.59 19.09 5.31
CA ASP A 24 -3.73 18.95 6.50
C ASP A 24 -4.34 18.12 7.64
N LYS A 25 -5.67 17.96 7.63
CA LYS A 25 -6.39 17.21 8.66
C LYS A 25 -6.27 15.70 8.43
N ARG A 26 -5.61 15.02 9.37
CA ARG A 26 -5.41 13.56 9.35
C ARG A 26 -6.72 12.77 9.21
N ASP A 27 -7.78 13.21 9.89
CA ASP A 27 -9.09 12.55 9.80
C ASP A 27 -9.69 12.65 8.40
N ARG A 28 -9.53 13.80 7.74
CA ARG A 28 -10.00 13.99 6.36
C ARG A 28 -9.23 13.09 5.40
N LYS A 29 -7.91 12.99 5.53
CA LYS A 29 -7.10 12.05 4.72
C LYS A 29 -7.57 10.62 4.91
N LYS A 30 -7.87 10.22 6.15
CA LYS A 30 -8.36 8.86 6.45
C LYS A 30 -9.69 8.56 5.77
N GLU A 31 -10.66 9.46 5.88
CA GLU A 31 -11.96 9.30 5.23
C GLU A 31 -11.82 9.32 3.70
N ALA A 32 -10.95 10.16 3.16
CA ALA A 32 -10.66 10.19 1.72
C ALA A 32 -10.11 8.84 1.22
N VAL A 33 -9.11 8.25 1.90
CA VAL A 33 -8.55 6.95 1.50
C VAL A 33 -9.61 5.84 1.57
N LYS A 34 -10.52 5.87 2.56
CA LYS A 34 -11.63 4.90 2.62
C LYS A 34 -12.57 5.04 1.41
N LYS A 35 -12.93 6.27 1.03
CA LYS A 35 -13.75 6.54 -0.17
C LYS A 35 -13.05 6.09 -1.45
N VAL A 36 -11.73 6.28 -1.54
CA VAL A 36 -10.90 5.78 -2.66
C VAL A 36 -10.96 4.25 -2.75
N ILE A 37 -10.80 3.55 -1.62
CA ILE A 37 -10.92 2.08 -1.57
C ILE A 37 -12.33 1.63 -1.97
N ALA A 38 -13.38 2.29 -1.47
CA ALA A 38 -14.76 1.99 -1.86
C ALA A 38 -14.97 2.17 -3.37
N SER A 39 -14.46 3.26 -3.94
CA SER A 39 -14.53 3.51 -5.40
C SER A 39 -13.79 2.44 -6.20
N MET A 40 -12.61 2.03 -5.73
CA MET A 40 -11.83 0.94 -6.31
C MET A 40 -12.57 -0.40 -6.26
N THR A 41 -13.30 -0.69 -5.17
CA THR A 41 -14.11 -1.94 -5.06
C THR A 41 -15.31 -1.98 -6.00
N VAL A 42 -15.81 -0.80 -6.40
CA VAL A 42 -16.88 -0.66 -7.41
C VAL A 42 -16.31 -0.77 -8.84
N GLY A 43 -14.99 -0.85 -8.99
CA GLY A 43 -14.32 -0.93 -10.29
C GLY A 43 -14.10 0.44 -10.96
N LYS A 44 -14.26 1.55 -10.24
CA LYS A 44 -13.88 2.88 -10.75
C LYS A 44 -12.37 2.98 -10.80
N ASP A 45 -11.85 3.53 -11.90
CA ASP A 45 -10.43 3.82 -12.00
C ASP A 45 -10.06 5.06 -11.18
N VAL A 46 -9.36 4.83 -10.07
CA VAL A 46 -8.83 5.87 -9.18
C VAL A 46 -7.30 5.99 -9.26
N SER A 47 -6.70 5.45 -10.33
CA SER A 47 -5.25 5.50 -10.57
C SER A 47 -4.67 6.92 -10.52
N GLN A 48 -5.45 7.92 -10.92
CA GLN A 48 -5.05 9.34 -10.89
C GLN A 48 -4.72 9.86 -9.47
N LEU A 49 -5.26 9.21 -8.43
CA LEU A 49 -5.03 9.56 -7.03
C LEU A 49 -3.80 8.86 -6.43
N PHE A 50 -3.14 7.98 -7.19
CA PHE A 50 -1.96 7.25 -6.76
C PHE A 50 -0.87 8.13 -6.12
N PRO A 51 -0.40 9.24 -6.74
CA PRO A 51 0.64 10.08 -6.14
C PRO A 51 0.20 10.68 -4.79
N ASP A 52 -1.06 11.10 -4.68
CA ASP A 52 -1.63 11.68 -3.45
C ASP A 52 -1.74 10.61 -2.34
N VAL A 53 -2.14 9.38 -2.70
CA VAL A 53 -2.22 8.23 -1.77
C VAL A 53 -0.82 7.80 -1.29
N VAL A 54 0.18 7.77 -2.17
CA VAL A 54 1.57 7.45 -1.80
C VAL A 54 2.15 8.52 -0.87
N ASN A 55 1.80 9.80 -1.07
CA ASN A 55 2.19 10.87 -0.15
C ASN A 55 1.61 10.64 1.26
N CYS A 56 0.38 10.13 1.34
CA CYS A 56 -0.24 9.76 2.62
C CYS A 56 0.44 8.56 3.31
N MET A 57 1.30 7.81 2.62
CA MET A 57 2.01 6.67 3.19
C MET A 57 3.11 7.08 4.20
N GLN A 58 3.63 8.30 4.08
CA GLN A 58 4.68 8.83 4.97
C GLN A 58 4.15 9.27 6.35
N THR A 59 2.93 8.88 6.71
CA THR A 59 2.34 9.17 8.02
C THR A 59 2.75 8.15 9.08
N ASP A 60 2.87 8.62 10.33
CA ASP A 60 3.06 7.75 11.50
C ASP A 60 1.76 7.06 11.96
N ASN A 61 0.61 7.44 11.37
CA ASN A 61 -0.66 6.80 11.72
C ASN A 61 -0.73 5.37 11.14
N LEU A 62 -0.62 4.38 12.01
CA LEU A 62 -0.75 2.96 11.64
C LEU A 62 -2.08 2.62 10.94
N GLU A 63 -3.19 3.26 11.32
CA GLU A 63 -4.50 3.03 10.72
C GLU A 63 -4.51 3.52 9.26
N LEU A 64 -4.03 4.74 9.02
CA LEU A 64 -3.95 5.31 7.67
C LEU A 64 -2.97 4.52 6.80
N LYS A 65 -1.81 4.14 7.36
CA LYS A 65 -0.80 3.33 6.67
C LYS A 65 -1.36 1.96 6.22
N LYS A 66 -2.17 1.30 7.07
CA LYS A 66 -2.86 0.05 6.68
C LYS A 66 -3.83 0.23 5.50
N LEU A 67 -4.57 1.34 5.47
CA LEU A 67 -5.49 1.64 4.36
C LEU A 67 -4.72 1.88 3.05
N VAL A 68 -3.65 2.68 3.11
CA VAL A 68 -2.78 2.93 1.94
C VAL A 68 -2.14 1.63 1.44
N TYR A 69 -1.70 0.76 2.35
CA TYR A 69 -1.15 -0.55 1.99
C TYR A 69 -2.18 -1.47 1.35
N LEU A 70 -3.44 -1.44 1.81
CA LEU A 70 -4.53 -2.20 1.20
C LEU A 70 -4.77 -1.75 -0.25
N TYR A 71 -4.77 -0.44 -0.48
CA TYR A 71 -4.86 0.15 -1.81
C TYR A 71 -3.73 -0.35 -2.72
N LEU A 72 -2.48 -0.25 -2.27
CA LEU A 72 -1.31 -0.70 -3.03
C LEU A 72 -1.32 -2.21 -3.32
N MET A 73 -1.73 -3.05 -2.36
CA MET A 73 -1.85 -4.49 -2.59
C MET A 73 -2.90 -4.86 -3.64
N ASN A 74 -3.98 -4.08 -3.73
CA ASN A 74 -4.99 -4.31 -4.75
C ASN A 74 -4.48 -3.91 -6.14
N TYR A 75 -3.88 -2.71 -6.25
CA TYR A 75 -3.28 -2.23 -7.49
C TYR A 75 -2.10 -3.07 -7.96
N ALA A 76 -1.33 -3.66 -7.06
CA ALA A 76 -0.24 -4.56 -7.42
C ALA A 76 -0.67 -5.78 -8.26
N LYS A 77 -1.94 -6.19 -8.20
CA LYS A 77 -2.48 -7.31 -9.00
C LYS A 77 -2.84 -6.89 -10.41
N THR A 78 -3.36 -5.67 -10.59
CA THR A 78 -3.87 -5.16 -11.86
C THR A 78 -2.82 -4.34 -12.60
N GLN A 79 -1.99 -3.58 -11.88
CA GLN A 79 -0.98 -2.65 -12.38
C GLN A 79 0.29 -2.72 -11.50
N PRO A 80 1.17 -3.71 -11.73
CA PRO A 80 2.39 -3.88 -10.93
C PRO A 80 3.36 -2.70 -11.05
N GLU A 81 3.35 -1.98 -12.17
CA GLU A 81 4.22 -0.80 -12.39
C GLU A 81 3.96 0.32 -11.37
N MET A 82 2.70 0.55 -10.99
CA MET A 82 2.38 1.51 -9.94
C MET A 82 2.92 1.03 -8.59
N ALA A 83 2.81 -0.25 -8.28
CA ALA A 83 3.34 -0.80 -7.03
C ALA A 83 4.87 -0.64 -6.92
N ILE A 84 5.60 -0.66 -8.05
CA ILE A 84 7.06 -0.43 -8.08
C ILE A 84 7.41 0.97 -7.54
N LEU A 85 6.62 2.00 -7.84
CA LEU A 85 6.86 3.37 -7.37
C LEU A 85 6.78 3.49 -5.84
N ALA A 86 5.96 2.65 -5.20
CA ALA A 86 5.81 2.62 -3.75
C ALA A 86 6.93 1.85 -3.01
N VAL A 87 7.76 1.07 -3.73
CA VAL A 87 8.82 0.22 -3.17
C VAL A 87 9.85 1.02 -2.40
N ASN A 88 10.23 2.19 -2.91
CA ASN A 88 11.19 3.07 -2.25
C ASN A 88 10.72 3.47 -0.85
N THR A 89 9.42 3.70 -0.68
CA THR A 89 8.84 4.05 0.61
C THR A 89 8.62 2.81 1.48
N PHE A 90 8.30 1.64 0.91
CA PHE A 90 8.33 0.38 1.68
C PHE A 90 9.72 0.05 2.23
N ALA A 91 10.78 0.34 1.49
CA ALA A 91 12.17 0.15 1.94
C ALA A 91 12.50 1.07 3.14
N LYS A 92 11.98 2.30 3.14
CA LYS A 92 12.06 3.20 4.30
C LYS A 92 11.28 2.64 5.48
N ASP A 93 10.04 2.18 5.27
CA ASP A 93 9.19 1.60 6.32
C ASP A 93 9.77 0.30 6.93
N CYS A 94 10.55 -0.46 6.16
CA CYS A 94 11.28 -1.62 6.69
C CYS A 94 12.41 -1.23 7.63
N ASN A 95 12.89 0.01 7.53
CA ASN A 95 13.93 0.56 8.38
C ASN A 95 13.39 1.42 9.53
N ASP A 96 12.07 1.54 9.66
CA ASP A 96 11.41 2.35 10.67
C ASP A 96 11.77 1.90 12.11
N PRO A 97 11.92 2.85 13.06
CA PRO A 97 12.14 2.52 14.46
C PRO A 97 11.00 1.68 15.06
N ASN A 98 9.77 1.85 14.58
CA ASN A 98 8.60 1.13 15.07
C ASN A 98 8.54 -0.31 14.49
N PRO A 99 8.65 -1.36 15.33
CA PRO A 99 8.63 -2.75 14.87
C PRO A 99 7.33 -3.15 14.17
N LEU A 100 6.20 -2.51 14.52
CA LEU A 100 4.91 -2.77 13.88
C LEU A 100 4.89 -2.30 12.42
N ILE A 101 5.49 -1.14 12.13
CA ILE A 101 5.61 -0.60 10.77
C ILE A 101 6.54 -1.49 9.94
N ARG A 102 7.70 -1.88 10.50
CA ARG A 102 8.63 -2.82 9.86
C ARG A 102 7.94 -4.12 9.46
N ALA A 103 7.26 -4.75 10.41
CA ALA A 103 6.61 -6.02 10.17
C ALA A 103 5.46 -5.91 9.15
N LEU A 104 4.73 -4.79 9.15
CA LEU A 104 3.67 -4.51 8.19
C LEU A 104 4.23 -4.34 6.77
N ALA A 105 5.32 -3.58 6.60
CA ALA A 105 5.97 -3.37 5.32
C ALA A 105 6.50 -4.68 4.73
N VAL A 106 7.23 -5.48 5.53
CA VAL A 106 7.74 -6.79 5.11
C VAL A 106 6.59 -7.74 4.72
N ARG A 107 5.50 -7.75 5.50
CA ARG A 107 4.32 -8.55 5.17
C ARG A 107 3.68 -8.11 3.86
N THR A 108 3.63 -6.82 3.57
CA THR A 108 2.98 -6.28 2.37
C THR A 108 3.82 -6.53 1.13
N MET A 109 5.13 -6.24 1.20
CA MET A 109 6.07 -6.51 0.12
C MET A 109 6.09 -7.99 -0.28
N GLY A 110 6.09 -8.92 0.70
CA GLY A 110 6.04 -10.34 0.35
C GLY A 110 4.69 -10.81 -0.21
N CYS A 111 3.65 -9.97 -0.25
CA CYS A 111 2.35 -10.29 -0.89
C CYS A 111 2.36 -9.80 -2.34
N ILE A 112 3.17 -8.79 -2.65
CA ILE A 112 3.33 -8.26 -4.00
C ILE A 112 4.40 -9.11 -4.69
N ARG A 113 3.97 -10.04 -5.57
CA ARG A 113 4.87 -10.93 -6.35
C ARG A 113 5.48 -10.16 -7.53
N VAL A 114 6.29 -9.16 -7.23
CA VAL A 114 7.06 -8.42 -8.25
C VAL A 114 8.54 -8.63 -7.93
N ASP A 115 9.30 -9.17 -8.89
CA ASP A 115 10.68 -9.62 -8.67
C ASP A 115 11.60 -8.51 -8.13
N LYS A 116 11.39 -7.26 -8.60
CA LYS A 116 12.08 -6.06 -8.09
C LYS A 116 11.81 -5.78 -6.60
N ILE A 117 10.65 -6.17 -6.08
CA ILE A 117 10.29 -5.96 -4.67
C ILE A 117 10.96 -7.00 -3.78
N THR A 118 11.09 -8.24 -4.27
CA THR A 118 11.77 -9.29 -3.52
C THR A 118 13.24 -8.99 -3.28
N GLU A 119 13.93 -8.36 -4.24
CA GLU A 119 15.33 -7.96 -4.09
C GLU A 119 15.51 -6.88 -3.01
N VAL A 120 14.70 -5.82 -3.04
CA VAL A 120 14.73 -4.73 -2.03
C VAL A 120 14.39 -5.25 -0.62
N CYS A 121 13.45 -6.20 -0.52
CA CYS A 121 13.07 -6.84 0.73
C CYS A 121 14.22 -7.65 1.34
N VAL A 122 15.05 -8.31 0.53
CA VAL A 122 16.20 -9.09 1.02
C VAL A 122 17.32 -8.15 1.49
N VAL A 123 17.63 -7.10 0.72
CA VAL A 123 18.70 -6.14 1.05
C VAL A 123 18.39 -5.36 2.33
N SER A 124 17.17 -4.86 2.49
CA SER A 124 16.75 -4.13 3.70
C SER A 124 16.77 -4.99 4.98
N GLN A 125 16.64 -6.30 4.84
CA GLN A 125 16.63 -7.23 5.98
C GLN A 125 18.04 -7.74 6.35
N GLY A 126 18.98 -7.75 5.41
CA GLY A 126 20.33 -8.29 5.59
C GLY A 126 21.15 -7.63 6.70
N GLY A 127 20.83 -6.40 7.10
CA GLY A 127 21.53 -5.68 8.18
C GLY A 127 20.86 -5.72 9.57
N LYS A 128 19.57 -6.09 9.67
CA LYS A 128 18.80 -6.01 10.94
C LYS A 128 18.35 -7.36 11.51
N LEU A 129 18.57 -8.45 10.77
CA LEU A 129 18.16 -9.80 11.19
C LEU A 129 19.01 -10.41 12.31
N GLN A 130 20.09 -9.75 12.76
CA GLN A 130 20.99 -10.36 13.73
C GLN A 130 20.51 -10.29 15.18
N ASN A 131 19.61 -9.37 15.60
CA ASN A 131 19.39 -9.24 17.06
C ASN A 131 17.97 -9.05 17.62
N ASP A 132 16.87 -8.74 16.91
CA ASP A 132 15.68 -8.26 17.68
C ASP A 132 14.24 -8.69 17.29
N ASP A 133 13.96 -9.58 16.33
CA ASP A 133 12.54 -9.74 15.92
C ASP A 133 12.09 -11.20 15.66
N ASP A 134 11.80 -11.93 16.75
CA ASP A 134 11.00 -13.18 16.75
C ASP A 134 9.66 -13.02 16.02
N TYR A 135 9.10 -11.80 15.97
CA TYR A 135 7.85 -11.50 15.29
C TYR A 135 7.98 -11.51 13.75
N VAL A 136 9.06 -10.95 13.21
CA VAL A 136 9.31 -10.88 11.76
C VAL A 136 9.65 -12.27 11.21
N ILE A 137 10.40 -13.07 11.98
CA ILE A 137 10.71 -14.48 11.67
C ILE A 137 9.42 -15.32 11.61
N ARG A 138 8.48 -15.10 12.53
CA ARG A 138 7.18 -15.80 12.53
C ARG A 138 6.33 -15.47 11.29
N ILE A 139 6.37 -14.23 10.81
CA ILE A 139 5.69 -13.83 9.56
C ILE A 139 6.34 -14.51 8.34
N LYS A 140 7.68 -14.56 8.28
CA LYS A 140 8.42 -15.29 7.24
C LYS A 140 8.07 -16.78 7.22
N LYS A 141 8.09 -17.44 8.39
CA LYS A 141 7.70 -18.86 8.52
C LYS A 141 6.26 -19.13 8.07
N LYS A 142 5.29 -18.25 8.41
CA LYS A 142 3.90 -18.40 7.96
C LYS A 142 3.72 -18.25 6.45
N LYS A 143 4.48 -17.37 5.78
CA LYS A 143 4.42 -17.24 4.32
C LYS A 143 5.11 -18.39 3.58
N ALA A 144 6.24 -18.89 4.09
CA ALA A 144 6.87 -20.10 3.56
C ALA A 144 5.91 -21.31 3.66
N CYS A 145 5.17 -21.44 4.77
CA CYS A 145 4.17 -22.50 4.94
C CYS A 145 2.92 -22.32 4.05
N ARG A 146 2.50 -21.07 3.76
CA ARG A 146 1.41 -20.82 2.79
C ARG A 146 1.82 -21.11 1.35
N ARG A 147 3.10 -20.94 0.98
CA ARG A 147 3.65 -21.32 -0.34
C ARG A 147 3.58 -22.84 -0.59
N ARG A 148 3.69 -23.68 0.44
CA ARG A 148 3.52 -25.14 0.30
C ARG A 148 2.06 -25.60 0.12
N ARG A 149 1.08 -24.76 0.47
CA ARG A 149 -0.35 -25.11 0.38
C ARG A 149 -1.03 -24.70 -0.93
N HIS A 150 -0.31 -24.06 -1.83
CA HIS A 150 -0.79 -23.66 -3.16
C HIS A 150 0.00 -24.34 -4.29
N LEU A 151 0.90 -25.25 -3.93
CA LEU A 151 1.70 -26.08 -4.84
C LEU A 151 1.47 -27.59 -4.61
N MET A 152 0.43 -27.92 -3.85
CA MET A 152 -0.15 -29.26 -3.70
C MET A 152 -1.64 -29.17 -4.02
#